data_AF-D5SUS7-F1
#
_entry.id   AF-D5SUS7-F1
#
_cell.length_a   1.000
_cell.length_b   1.000
_cell.length_c   1.000
_cell.angle_alpha   90.00
_cell.angle_beta   90.00
_cell.angle_gamma   90.00
#
_symmetry.space_group_name_H-M   'P 1'
#
loop_
_entity.id
_entity.type
_entity.pdbx_description
1 polymer ?
#
loop_
_entity_poly.entity_id
_entity_poly.type
_entity_poly.pdbx_seq_one_letter_code
_entity_poly.pdbx_strand_id
1 'polypeptide(L)'
;MLPKSFTNPVVSVIAGRLLQSTMVLGCIIGVSTFATAESPIPIANVAPVSDLNAEAEALIAAVGKTLESEETYKKDAKVWKQGASLLAVVSQAIVEHPEASSLKSAAPSIRQGAIQVARSKTLAEAQAGQKMISEAVAGRFAADAKPEADWAKLTKMHPSMEEMNSRAAAVRRSLKRLRKPEEEARDATALALLAVATYADTHEVKNAADKPYWQELAGNFQKEMTETATAMRSKDLEKAKTVFAEGMKRCEACHEKFHNE
;
A
#
# COMPACT_ATOMS: atom_id res chain seq x y z
N MET A 1 15.99 53.86 -59.66
CA MET A 1 16.41 53.99 -61.08
C MET A 1 16.50 52.59 -61.67
N LEU A 2 15.87 52.43 -62.84
CA LEU A 2 15.85 51.36 -63.88
C LEU A 2 16.97 50.27 -63.87
N PRO A 3 16.88 49.16 -64.65
CA PRO A 3 15.70 48.44 -65.20
C PRO A 3 15.82 46.89 -65.30
N LYS A 4 14.66 46.29 -65.58
CA LYS A 4 14.28 45.19 -66.51
C LYS A 4 15.35 44.31 -67.23
N SER A 5 15.09 42.99 -67.13
CA SER A 5 14.90 41.95 -68.17
C SER A 5 16.00 41.60 -69.18
N PHE A 6 16.24 40.28 -69.36
CA PHE A 6 16.41 39.55 -70.65
C PHE A 6 16.17 38.04 -70.38
N THR A 7 15.05 37.46 -70.81
CA THR A 7 14.81 36.59 -72.00
C THR A 7 15.41 35.16 -71.98
N ASN A 8 14.47 34.19 -71.97
CA ASN A 8 14.46 32.77 -72.41
C ASN A 8 15.27 32.46 -73.71
N PRO A 9 15.49 31.19 -74.18
CA PRO A 9 14.61 30.00 -74.04
C PRO A 9 15.29 28.59 -74.00
N VAL A 10 14.43 27.56 -74.09
CA VAL A 10 14.58 26.21 -74.71
C VAL A 10 14.64 25.00 -73.77
N VAL A 11 13.44 24.45 -73.54
CA VAL A 11 13.01 23.04 -73.64
C VAL A 11 14.11 21.96 -73.75
N SER A 12 14.15 21.03 -72.80
CA SER A 12 14.26 19.61 -73.13
C SER A 12 13.66 18.73 -72.03
N VAL A 13 12.69 17.93 -72.44
CA VAL A 13 12.00 16.89 -71.67
C VAL A 13 12.87 15.64 -71.69
N ILE A 14 13.37 15.17 -70.55
CA ILE A 14 13.75 13.76 -70.38
C ILE A 14 13.31 13.26 -69.00
N ALA A 15 12.43 12.28 -69.05
CA ALA A 15 11.93 11.45 -67.95
C ALA A 15 13.06 10.69 -67.25
N GLY A 16 12.97 10.53 -65.93
CA GLY A 16 13.96 9.76 -65.20
C GLY A 16 13.65 9.53 -63.73
N ARG A 17 12.75 8.58 -63.46
CA ARG A 17 12.70 7.69 -62.29
C ARG A 17 12.68 8.33 -60.89
N LEU A 18 11.47 8.29 -60.30
CA LEU A 18 11.24 8.17 -58.86
C LEU A 18 12.16 7.09 -58.25
N LEU A 19 12.99 7.48 -57.30
CA LEU A 19 13.47 6.62 -56.23
C LEU A 19 12.98 7.25 -54.93
N GLN A 20 11.82 6.77 -54.46
CA GLN A 20 11.34 7.02 -53.11
C GLN A 20 12.27 6.32 -52.14
N SER A 21 13.17 7.07 -51.49
CA SER A 21 13.82 6.64 -50.26
C SER A 21 12.84 6.83 -49.11
N THR A 22 12.05 5.79 -48.83
CA THR A 22 11.26 5.69 -47.60
C THR A 22 12.20 5.39 -46.44
N MET A 23 12.63 6.44 -45.74
CA MET A 23 13.31 6.33 -44.46
C MET A 23 12.28 5.88 -43.40
N VAL A 24 12.23 4.58 -43.12
CA VAL A 24 11.40 4.01 -42.04
C VAL A 24 12.05 4.39 -40.71
N LEU A 25 11.60 5.49 -40.12
CA LEU A 25 11.89 5.85 -38.74
C LEU A 25 11.07 4.91 -37.84
N GLY A 26 11.72 3.82 -37.40
CA GLY A 26 11.16 2.91 -36.42
C GLY A 26 11.01 3.60 -35.07
N CYS A 27 9.83 4.14 -34.78
CA CYS A 27 9.43 4.49 -33.42
C CYS A 27 9.32 3.18 -32.61
N ILE A 28 10.38 2.85 -31.88
CA ILE A 28 10.30 1.94 -30.75
C ILE A 28 9.40 2.62 -29.72
N ILE A 29 8.11 2.30 -29.72
CA ILE A 29 7.20 2.65 -28.64
C ILE A 29 7.64 1.77 -27.46
N GLY A 30 8.55 2.30 -26.65
CA GLY A 30 8.80 1.75 -25.33
C GLY A 30 7.49 1.82 -24.57
N VAL A 31 6.87 0.68 -24.32
CA VAL A 31 5.77 0.56 -23.36
C VAL A 31 6.37 0.87 -22.00
N SER A 32 6.34 2.13 -21.62
CA SER A 32 6.59 2.54 -20.25
C SER A 32 5.42 1.99 -19.43
N THR A 33 5.63 0.86 -18.75
CA THR A 33 4.75 0.39 -17.71
C THR A 33 4.80 1.40 -16.57
N PHE A 34 3.96 2.43 -16.64
CA PHE A 34 3.69 3.28 -15.50
C PHE A 34 3.05 2.39 -14.44
N ALA A 35 3.77 2.13 -13.35
CA ALA A 35 3.18 1.51 -12.17
C ALA A 35 2.01 2.40 -11.73
N THR A 36 0.79 1.87 -11.85
CA THR A 36 -0.40 2.54 -11.35
C THR A 36 -0.29 2.62 -9.83
N ALA A 37 -0.47 3.80 -9.26
CA ALA A 37 -0.43 4.02 -7.80
C ALA A 37 -1.67 3.52 -7.06
N GLU A 38 -2.57 2.82 -7.76
CA GLU A 38 -3.75 2.15 -7.22
C GLU A 38 -3.36 0.83 -6.55
N SER A 39 -4.13 0.40 -5.54
CA SER A 39 -3.93 -0.89 -4.90
C SER A 39 -3.93 -2.02 -5.93
N PRO A 40 -3.00 -2.98 -5.81
CA PRO A 40 -2.99 -4.17 -6.66
C PRO A 40 -4.23 -5.06 -6.44
N ILE A 41 -4.97 -4.85 -5.35
CA ILE A 41 -6.18 -5.58 -4.99
C ILE A 41 -7.28 -4.57 -4.62
N PRO A 42 -8.47 -4.58 -5.25
CA PRO A 42 -9.52 -3.61 -4.94
C PRO A 42 -9.87 -3.58 -3.45
N ILE A 43 -9.68 -2.43 -2.78
CA ILE A 43 -9.77 -2.33 -1.31
C ILE A 43 -11.15 -2.67 -0.76
N ALA A 44 -12.23 -2.38 -1.51
CA ALA A 44 -13.59 -2.77 -1.14
C ALA A 44 -13.77 -4.29 -0.99
N ASN A 45 -12.93 -5.10 -1.64
CA ASN A 45 -12.94 -6.55 -1.50
C ASN A 45 -12.10 -7.03 -0.31
N VAL A 46 -11.30 -6.15 0.30
CA VAL A 46 -10.37 -6.49 1.38
C VAL A 46 -11.00 -6.20 2.75
N ALA A 47 -11.56 -5.00 2.90
CA ALA A 47 -12.03 -4.47 4.17
C ALA A 47 -13.23 -3.53 3.98
N PRO A 48 -14.28 -3.61 4.82
CA PRO A 48 -15.34 -2.61 4.82
C PRO A 48 -14.82 -1.28 5.38
N VAL A 49 -15.37 -0.16 4.90
CA VAL A 49 -14.94 1.19 5.32
C VAL A 49 -15.05 1.44 6.83
N SER A 50 -16.01 0.79 7.49
CA SER A 50 -16.20 0.88 8.95
C SER A 50 -15.00 0.34 9.72
N ASP A 51 -14.38 -0.74 9.25
CA ASP A 51 -13.20 -1.30 9.89
C ASP A 51 -12.00 -0.40 9.69
N LEU A 52 -11.87 0.18 8.50
CA LEU A 52 -10.79 1.13 8.21
C LEU A 52 -10.86 2.35 9.12
N ASN A 53 -12.05 2.92 9.33
CA ASN A 53 -12.23 4.04 10.25
C ASN A 53 -11.89 3.64 11.69
N ALA A 54 -12.45 2.53 12.17
CA ALA A 54 -12.28 2.09 13.55
C ALA A 54 -10.82 1.67 13.85
N GLU A 55 -10.13 1.06 12.89
CA GLU A 55 -8.70 0.71 13.03
C GLU A 55 -7.83 1.97 12.97
N ALA A 56 -8.10 2.92 12.07
CA ALA A 56 -7.37 4.18 12.01
C ALA A 56 -7.48 4.95 13.35
N GLU A 57 -8.69 5.09 13.89
CA GLU A 57 -8.91 5.75 15.19
C GLU A 57 -8.15 5.06 16.34
N ALA A 58 -8.21 3.72 16.40
CA ALA A 58 -7.51 2.95 17.42
C ALA A 58 -5.99 3.12 17.32
N LEU A 59 -5.44 3.09 16.11
CA LEU A 59 -4.01 3.26 15.86
C LEU A 59 -3.54 4.69 16.16
N ILE A 60 -4.30 5.71 15.77
CA ILE A 60 -4.00 7.12 16.09
C ILE A 60 -3.89 7.31 17.61
N ALA A 61 -4.83 6.76 18.37
CA ALA A 61 -4.82 6.83 19.83
C ALA A 61 -3.65 6.06 20.45
N ALA A 62 -3.42 4.81 20.00
CA ALA A 62 -2.35 3.97 20.52
C ALA A 62 -0.96 4.56 20.25
N VAL A 63 -0.70 4.99 19.02
CA VAL A 63 0.55 5.64 18.62
C VAL A 63 0.73 6.94 19.41
N GLY A 64 -0.28 7.80 19.45
CA GLY A 64 -0.20 9.08 20.17
C GLY A 64 0.24 8.94 21.62
N LYS A 65 -0.35 7.98 22.34
CA LYS A 65 -0.03 7.71 23.75
C LYS A 65 1.44 7.34 23.97
N THR A 66 2.02 6.56 23.06
CA THR A 66 3.41 6.12 23.17
C THR A 66 4.44 7.20 22.82
N LEU A 67 4.00 8.36 22.34
CA LEU A 67 4.85 9.49 21.95
C LEU A 67 4.74 10.68 22.92
N GLU A 68 4.06 10.51 24.06
CA GLU A 68 3.85 11.56 25.06
C GLU A 68 5.14 11.89 25.84
N SER A 69 6.05 10.92 25.99
CA SER A 69 7.28 11.09 26.77
C SER A 69 8.45 10.28 26.21
N GLU A 70 9.67 10.67 26.58
CA GLU A 70 10.90 9.93 26.24
C GLU A 70 10.89 8.50 26.79
N GLU A 71 10.26 8.28 27.94
CA GLU A 71 10.12 6.97 28.56
C GLU A 71 9.23 6.03 27.73
N THR A 72 8.01 6.49 27.42
CA THR A 72 7.04 5.70 26.64
C THR A 72 7.53 5.49 25.21
N TYR A 73 8.17 6.49 24.61
CA TYR A 73 8.79 6.39 23.28
C TYR A 73 9.84 5.29 23.19
N LYS A 74 10.68 5.14 24.22
CA LYS A 74 11.72 4.10 24.27
C LYS A 74 11.13 2.74 24.62
N LYS A 75 10.31 2.67 25.66
CA LYS A 75 9.74 1.41 26.18
C LYS A 75 8.81 0.76 25.17
N ASP A 76 7.98 1.56 24.52
CA ASP A 76 6.93 1.09 23.61
C ASP A 76 7.33 1.29 22.15
N ALA A 77 8.65 1.27 21.87
CA ALA A 77 9.22 1.45 20.54
C ALA A 77 8.60 0.55 19.47
N LYS A 78 8.31 -0.69 19.85
CA LYS A 78 7.64 -1.65 18.98
C LYS A 78 6.22 -1.21 18.63
N VAL A 79 5.47 -0.73 19.62
CA VAL A 79 4.05 -0.37 19.47
C VAL A 79 3.88 0.80 18.50
N TRP A 80 4.62 1.90 18.64
CA TRP A 80 4.47 3.01 17.69
C TRP A 80 5.01 2.71 16.31
N LYS A 81 6.09 1.94 16.18
CA LYS A 81 6.64 1.56 14.86
C LYS A 81 5.64 0.73 14.07
N GLN A 82 5.09 -0.29 14.71
CA GLN A 82 4.09 -1.18 14.12
C GLN A 82 2.78 -0.45 13.85
N GLY A 83 2.26 0.26 14.85
CA GLY A 83 0.99 0.96 14.75
C GLY A 83 1.00 2.05 13.69
N ALA A 84 2.09 2.84 13.60
CA ALA A 84 2.22 3.85 12.56
C ALA A 84 2.42 3.23 11.16
N SER A 85 3.11 2.10 11.06
CA SER A 85 3.25 1.36 9.80
C SER A 85 1.90 0.86 9.28
N LEU A 86 1.08 0.25 10.14
CA LEU A 86 -0.27 -0.18 9.78
C LEU A 86 -1.17 1.02 9.50
N LEU A 87 -1.06 2.12 10.27
CA LEU A 87 -1.87 3.32 10.05
C LEU A 87 -1.62 3.93 8.67
N ALA A 88 -0.38 3.90 8.16
CA ALA A 88 -0.09 4.33 6.80
C ALA A 88 -0.84 3.48 5.75
N VAL A 89 -0.88 2.16 5.95
CA VAL A 89 -1.59 1.21 5.08
C VAL A 89 -3.10 1.40 5.15
N VAL A 90 -3.67 1.49 6.36
CA VAL A 90 -5.11 1.73 6.59
C VAL A 90 -5.52 3.07 5.98
N SER A 91 -4.70 4.11 6.12
CA SER A 91 -5.00 5.42 5.56
C SER A 91 -5.00 5.39 4.03
N GLN A 92 -4.07 4.66 3.40
CA GLN A 92 -4.12 4.46 1.94
C GLN A 92 -5.38 3.71 1.52
N ALA A 93 -5.74 2.66 2.26
CA ALA A 93 -6.98 1.92 2.04
C ALA A 93 -8.21 2.85 2.11
N ILE A 94 -8.27 3.76 3.09
CA ILE A 94 -9.35 4.76 3.18
C ILE A 94 -9.38 5.65 1.95
N VAL A 95 -8.22 6.14 1.46
CA VAL A 95 -8.16 6.98 0.26
C VAL A 95 -8.70 6.27 -0.97
N GLU A 96 -8.46 4.97 -1.10
CA GLU A 96 -8.87 4.20 -2.28
C GLU A 96 -10.25 3.54 -2.14
N HIS A 97 -10.81 3.45 -0.93
CA HIS A 97 -12.10 2.80 -0.72
C HIS A 97 -13.26 3.56 -1.41
N PRO A 98 -14.14 2.92 -2.20
CA PRO A 98 -15.18 3.63 -2.95
C PRO A 98 -16.27 4.24 -2.06
N GLU A 99 -16.57 3.64 -0.91
CA GLU A 99 -17.56 4.17 0.04
C GLU A 99 -17.04 5.42 0.80
N ALA A 100 -17.98 6.25 1.24
CA ALA A 100 -17.68 7.42 2.05
C ALA A 100 -17.09 7.03 3.42
N SER A 101 -16.04 7.74 3.83
CA SER A 101 -15.40 7.62 5.14
C SER A 101 -15.37 9.00 5.82
N SER A 102 -15.56 9.03 7.14
CA SER A 102 -15.35 10.24 7.96
C SER A 102 -13.92 10.77 7.89
N LEU A 103 -12.96 9.90 7.60
CA LEU A 103 -11.53 10.22 7.51
C LEU A 103 -11.06 10.42 6.06
N LYS A 104 -11.93 10.28 5.05
CA LYS A 104 -11.55 10.30 3.62
C LYS A 104 -10.65 11.48 3.24
N SER A 105 -11.05 12.69 3.63
CA SER A 105 -10.30 13.92 3.33
C SER A 105 -9.00 14.04 4.13
N ALA A 106 -8.96 13.48 5.34
CA ALA A 106 -7.80 13.53 6.23
C ALA A 106 -6.77 12.44 5.89
N ALA A 107 -7.21 11.32 5.31
CA ALA A 107 -6.43 10.10 5.13
C ALA A 107 -5.08 10.32 4.40
N PRO A 108 -4.96 11.16 3.36
CA PRO A 108 -3.66 11.46 2.75
C PRO A 108 -2.64 12.05 3.74
N SER A 109 -3.08 13.02 4.57
CA SER A 109 -2.23 13.65 5.58
C SER A 109 -1.95 12.73 6.77
N ILE A 110 -2.94 11.92 7.19
CA ILE A 110 -2.74 10.89 8.23
C ILE A 110 -1.68 9.89 7.76
N ARG A 111 -1.76 9.42 6.52
CA ARG A 111 -0.77 8.51 5.91
C ARG A 111 0.63 9.10 5.93
N GLN A 112 0.79 10.37 5.52
CA GLN A 112 2.08 11.05 5.52
C GLN A 112 2.66 11.17 6.94
N GLY A 113 1.85 11.59 7.90
CA GLY A 113 2.25 11.67 9.30
C GLY A 113 2.62 10.31 9.88
N ALA A 114 1.87 9.26 9.56
CA ALA A 114 2.13 7.89 9.98
C ALA A 114 3.46 7.34 9.41
N ILE A 115 3.74 7.60 8.14
CA ILE A 115 5.04 7.28 7.51
C ILE A 115 6.18 8.01 8.24
N GLN A 116 5.98 9.28 8.59
CA GLN A 116 6.97 10.06 9.33
C GLN A 116 7.21 9.49 10.73
N VAL A 117 6.16 9.16 11.48
CA VAL A 117 6.27 8.49 12.79
C VAL A 117 7.04 7.18 12.66
N ALA A 118 6.63 6.30 11.76
CA ALA A 118 7.24 4.98 11.58
C ALA A 118 8.73 5.03 11.20
N ARG A 119 9.18 6.11 10.55
CA ARG A 119 10.55 6.30 10.07
C ARG A 119 11.40 7.20 10.97
N SER A 120 10.80 7.76 12.01
CA SER A 120 11.47 8.63 12.97
C SER A 120 12.65 7.93 13.66
N LYS A 121 13.70 8.69 13.94
CA LYS A 121 14.87 8.29 14.72
C LYS A 121 14.89 8.94 16.09
N THR A 122 14.13 10.02 16.26
CA THR A 122 14.04 10.79 17.51
C THR A 122 12.59 10.99 17.92
N LEU A 123 12.36 11.21 19.21
CA LEU A 123 11.04 11.54 19.73
C LEU A 123 10.48 12.81 19.07
N ALA A 124 11.31 13.83 18.85
CA ALA A 124 10.87 15.08 18.21
C ALA A 124 10.35 14.85 16.77
N GLU A 125 11.03 14.01 15.99
CA GLU A 125 10.58 13.62 14.65
C GLU A 125 9.25 12.85 14.69
N ALA A 126 9.11 11.93 15.65
CA ALA A 126 7.89 11.17 15.86
C ALA A 126 6.72 12.08 16.26
N GLN A 127 6.93 12.99 17.21
CA GLN A 127 5.93 13.96 17.65
C GLN A 127 5.51 14.92 16.54
N ALA A 128 6.42 15.31 15.65
CA ALA A 128 6.08 16.10 14.46
C ALA A 128 5.13 15.33 13.52
N GLY A 129 5.39 14.02 13.30
CA GLY A 129 4.47 13.16 12.55
C GLY A 129 3.11 12.99 13.24
N GLN A 130 3.09 12.80 14.56
CA GLN A 130 1.85 12.71 15.35
C GLN A 130 1.05 14.01 15.33
N LYS A 131 1.73 15.16 15.33
CA LYS A 131 1.09 16.47 15.17
C LYS A 131 0.40 16.58 13.81
N MET A 132 1.06 16.13 12.73
CA MET A 132 0.44 16.10 11.40
C MET A 132 -0.82 15.24 11.38
N ILE A 133 -0.80 14.07 12.02
CA ILE A 133 -1.96 13.18 12.15
C ILE A 133 -3.11 13.88 12.89
N SER A 134 -2.83 14.48 14.05
CA SER A 134 -3.87 15.13 14.86
C SER A 134 -4.44 16.39 14.19
N GLU A 135 -3.61 17.16 13.47
CA GLU A 135 -4.06 18.28 12.66
C GLU A 135 -4.96 17.83 11.50
N ALA A 136 -4.61 16.75 10.81
CA ALA A 136 -5.43 16.18 9.74
C ALA A 136 -6.82 15.75 10.25
N VAL A 137 -6.87 15.05 11.39
CA VAL A 137 -8.15 14.69 12.05
C VAL A 137 -8.96 15.93 12.43
N ALA A 138 -8.30 17.03 12.80
CA ALA A 138 -8.93 18.31 13.09
C ALA A 138 -9.26 19.16 11.83
N GLY A 139 -9.17 18.59 10.63
CA GLY A 139 -9.50 19.26 9.37
C GLY A 139 -8.41 20.18 8.82
N ARG A 140 -7.19 20.13 9.37
CA ARG A 140 -6.02 20.88 8.89
C ARG A 140 -5.07 19.94 8.17
N PHE A 141 -5.17 19.92 6.85
CA PHE A 141 -4.43 18.99 5.99
C PHE A 141 -3.05 19.53 5.61
N ALA A 142 -2.08 18.63 5.43
CA ALA A 142 -0.78 18.99 4.90
C ALA A 142 -0.91 19.38 3.43
N ALA A 143 -0.34 20.52 3.05
CA ALA A 143 -0.48 21.09 1.70
C ALA A 143 0.11 20.21 0.59
N ASP A 144 1.07 19.34 0.93
CA ASP A 144 1.79 18.44 0.02
C ASP A 144 1.30 16.99 0.10
N ALA A 145 0.25 16.70 0.88
CA ALA A 145 -0.32 15.36 0.98
C ALA A 145 -0.98 14.96 -0.35
N LYS A 146 -0.30 14.11 -1.11
CA LYS A 146 -0.80 13.60 -2.38
C LYS A 146 -1.98 12.64 -2.15
N PRO A 147 -3.00 12.59 -3.01
CA PRO A 147 -4.04 11.57 -2.89
C PRO A 147 -3.43 10.17 -3.01
N GLU A 148 -2.60 9.95 -4.03
CA GLU A 148 -2.03 8.65 -4.35
C GLU A 148 -0.72 8.40 -3.61
N ALA A 149 -0.48 7.14 -3.25
CA ALA A 149 0.81 6.69 -2.73
C ALA A 149 1.11 5.27 -3.23
N ASP A 150 2.39 5.03 -3.50
CA ASP A 150 2.89 3.70 -3.85
C ASP A 150 2.80 2.76 -2.65
N TRP A 151 2.00 1.69 -2.79
CA TRP A 151 1.80 0.66 -1.77
C TRP A 151 3.11 0.04 -1.27
N ALA A 152 4.11 -0.10 -2.15
CA ALA A 152 5.43 -0.62 -1.79
C ALA A 152 6.24 0.34 -0.89
N LYS A 153 5.80 1.59 -0.74
CA LYS A 153 6.48 2.63 0.03
C LYS A 153 5.74 3.05 1.30
N LEU A 154 4.62 2.44 1.64
CA LEU A 154 3.82 2.82 2.81
C LEU A 154 4.47 2.41 4.13
N THR A 155 5.14 1.26 4.12
CA THR A 155 5.72 0.66 5.31
C THR A 155 7.07 0.02 4.98
N LYS A 156 7.85 -0.34 5.99
CA LYS A 156 9.04 -1.20 5.82
C LYS A 156 8.65 -2.65 6.10
N MET A 157 9.29 -3.60 5.42
CA MET A 157 8.95 -5.03 5.56
C MET A 157 9.04 -5.50 7.02
N HIS A 158 10.17 -5.25 7.69
CA HIS A 158 10.40 -5.74 9.04
C HIS A 158 9.31 -5.34 10.06
N PRO A 159 8.98 -4.05 10.30
CA PRO A 159 7.90 -3.68 11.23
C PRO A 159 6.52 -4.18 10.77
N SER A 160 6.29 -4.32 9.46
CA SER A 160 5.04 -4.91 8.94
C SER A 160 4.93 -6.38 9.32
N MET A 161 6.01 -7.16 9.15
CA MET A 161 6.03 -8.57 9.51
C MET A 161 5.89 -8.79 11.02
N GLU A 162 6.50 -7.93 11.84
CA GLU A 162 6.27 -7.98 13.28
C GLU A 162 4.82 -7.65 13.66
N GLU A 163 4.19 -6.69 12.98
CA GLU A 163 2.77 -6.36 13.18
C GLU A 163 1.88 -7.54 12.75
N MET A 164 2.15 -8.14 11.59
CA MET A 164 1.46 -9.35 11.13
C MET A 164 1.57 -10.48 12.16
N ASN A 165 2.75 -10.69 12.76
CA ASN A 165 2.92 -11.69 13.81
C ASN A 165 2.06 -11.38 15.06
N SER A 166 2.00 -10.11 15.47
CA SER A 166 1.18 -9.67 16.60
C SER A 166 -0.31 -9.92 16.35
N ARG A 167 -0.80 -9.52 15.17
CA ARG A 167 -2.20 -9.69 14.76
C ARG A 167 -2.57 -11.15 14.54
N ALA A 168 -1.70 -11.95 13.92
CA ALA A 168 -1.92 -13.39 13.79
C ALA A 168 -1.99 -14.09 15.16
N ALA A 169 -1.19 -13.65 16.15
CA ALA A 169 -1.31 -14.15 17.51
C ALA A 169 -2.64 -13.75 18.18
N ALA A 170 -3.16 -12.55 17.90
CA ALA A 170 -4.47 -12.10 18.37
C ALA A 170 -5.61 -12.92 17.75
N VAL A 171 -5.61 -13.10 16.43
CA VAL A 171 -6.57 -13.95 15.72
C VAL A 171 -6.57 -15.38 16.28
N ARG A 172 -5.39 -16.00 16.48
CA ARG A 172 -5.30 -17.33 17.10
C ARG A 172 -5.95 -17.40 18.48
N ARG A 173 -5.87 -16.33 19.29
CA ARG A 173 -6.54 -16.28 20.60
C ARG A 173 -8.06 -16.17 20.43
N SER A 174 -8.53 -15.30 19.54
CA SER A 174 -9.96 -15.12 19.26
C SER A 174 -10.60 -16.36 18.66
N LEU A 175 -9.88 -17.13 17.83
CA LEU A 175 -10.37 -18.40 17.26
C LEU A 175 -10.55 -19.52 18.30
N LYS A 176 -9.92 -19.42 19.48
CA LYS A 176 -10.20 -20.33 20.60
C LYS A 176 -11.55 -20.03 21.24
N ARG A 177 -11.91 -18.75 21.33
CA ARG A 177 -13.16 -18.27 21.90
C ARG A 177 -13.45 -16.85 21.45
N LEU A 178 -14.32 -16.72 20.45
CA LEU A 178 -14.75 -15.44 19.92
C LEU A 178 -15.73 -14.78 20.90
N ARG A 179 -15.39 -13.59 21.40
CA ARG A 179 -16.19 -12.83 22.36
C ARG A 179 -16.83 -11.62 21.72
N LYS A 180 -16.09 -10.96 20.82
CA LYS A 180 -16.46 -9.72 20.16
C LYS A 180 -16.15 -9.85 18.66
N PRO A 181 -17.01 -10.55 17.91
CA PRO A 181 -16.77 -10.90 16.51
C PRO A 181 -16.30 -9.74 15.64
N GLU A 182 -16.96 -8.59 15.72
CA GLU A 182 -16.61 -7.40 14.94
C GLU A 182 -15.24 -6.84 15.32
N GLU A 183 -15.01 -6.60 16.62
CA GLU A 183 -13.74 -6.04 17.10
C GLU A 183 -12.56 -6.98 16.81
N GLU A 184 -12.74 -8.29 17.01
CA GLU A 184 -11.71 -9.32 16.85
C GLU A 184 -11.43 -9.64 15.37
N ALA A 185 -12.43 -9.51 14.48
CA ALA A 185 -12.24 -9.69 13.05
C ALA A 185 -11.35 -8.60 12.41
N ARG A 186 -11.19 -7.45 13.07
CA ARG A 186 -10.30 -6.38 12.61
C ARG A 186 -8.83 -6.80 12.60
N ASP A 187 -8.40 -7.70 13.50
CA ASP A 187 -7.03 -8.23 13.46
C ASP A 187 -6.77 -9.01 12.16
N ALA A 188 -7.73 -9.83 11.71
CA ALA A 188 -7.65 -10.52 10.42
C ALA A 188 -7.74 -9.53 9.24
N THR A 189 -8.53 -8.47 9.38
CA THR A 189 -8.62 -7.40 8.36
C THR A 189 -7.31 -6.63 8.23
N ALA A 190 -6.64 -6.32 9.35
CA ALA A 190 -5.32 -5.70 9.37
C ALA A 190 -4.27 -6.58 8.69
N LEU A 191 -4.31 -7.90 8.90
CA LEU A 191 -3.46 -8.84 8.17
C LEU A 191 -3.70 -8.79 6.67
N ALA A 192 -4.97 -8.78 6.25
CA ALA A 192 -5.33 -8.69 4.83
C ALA A 192 -4.81 -7.39 4.19
N LEU A 193 -4.90 -6.25 4.88
CA LEU A 193 -4.38 -4.96 4.39
C LEU A 193 -2.84 -4.94 4.30
N LEU A 194 -2.15 -5.48 5.31
CA LEU A 194 -0.68 -5.59 5.26
C LEU A 194 -0.23 -6.50 4.10
N ALA A 195 -1.01 -7.54 3.79
CA ALA A 195 -0.75 -8.41 2.66
C ALA A 195 -0.81 -7.68 1.30
N VAL A 196 -1.68 -6.66 1.15
CA VAL A 196 -1.72 -5.80 -0.04
C VAL A 196 -0.41 -5.00 -0.18
N ALA A 197 0.10 -4.43 0.91
CA ALA A 197 1.38 -3.73 0.91
C ALA A 197 2.54 -4.70 0.60
N THR A 198 2.53 -5.89 1.19
CA THR A 198 3.51 -6.95 0.91
C THR A 198 3.47 -7.39 -0.56
N TYR A 199 2.28 -7.53 -1.17
CA TYR A 199 2.15 -7.85 -2.59
C TYR A 199 2.90 -6.84 -3.48
N ALA A 200 2.77 -5.55 -3.17
CA ALA A 200 3.42 -4.49 -3.93
C ALA A 200 4.93 -4.40 -3.64
N ASP A 201 5.33 -4.61 -2.39
CA ASP A 201 6.72 -4.49 -1.96
C ASP A 201 7.56 -5.75 -2.26
N THR A 202 8.20 -5.75 -3.42
CA THR A 202 9.02 -6.89 -3.89
C THR A 202 10.52 -6.75 -3.57
N HIS A 203 10.95 -5.83 -2.68
CA HIS A 203 12.39 -5.60 -2.47
C HIS A 203 13.15 -6.77 -1.87
N GLU A 204 12.47 -7.65 -1.11
CA GLU A 204 13.06 -8.88 -0.56
C GLU A 204 13.25 -9.97 -1.63
N VAL A 205 12.61 -9.81 -2.80
CA VAL A 205 12.68 -10.78 -3.90
C VAL A 205 13.93 -10.52 -4.75
N LYS A 206 15.02 -11.20 -4.40
CA LYS A 206 16.33 -11.05 -5.06
C LYS A 206 16.34 -11.51 -6.52
N ASN A 207 15.56 -12.54 -6.86
CA ASN A 207 15.43 -13.05 -8.22
C ASN A 207 14.12 -12.59 -8.83
N ALA A 208 14.18 -11.79 -9.90
CA ALA A 208 13.00 -11.24 -10.56
C ALA A 208 12.00 -12.31 -11.05
N ALA A 209 12.48 -13.52 -11.39
CA ALA A 209 11.62 -14.63 -11.81
C ALA A 209 10.74 -15.18 -10.68
N ASP A 210 11.08 -14.91 -9.41
CA ASP A 210 10.30 -15.36 -8.25
C ASP A 210 9.20 -14.35 -7.85
N LYS A 211 9.15 -13.16 -8.47
CA LYS A 211 8.13 -12.13 -8.16
C LYS A 211 6.68 -12.62 -8.33
N PRO A 212 6.33 -13.41 -9.37
CA PRO A 212 4.98 -13.96 -9.49
C PRO A 212 4.61 -14.86 -8.30
N TYR A 213 5.55 -15.66 -7.80
CA TYR A 213 5.30 -16.54 -6.64
C TYR A 213 5.15 -15.75 -5.34
N TRP A 214 5.96 -14.71 -5.15
CA TRP A 214 5.77 -13.75 -4.04
C TRP A 214 4.37 -13.13 -4.05
N GLN A 215 3.95 -12.63 -5.22
CA GLN A 215 2.64 -12.02 -5.42
C GLN A 215 1.50 -13.01 -5.23
N GLU A 216 1.66 -14.25 -5.68
CA GLU A 216 0.71 -15.34 -5.45
C GLU A 216 0.54 -15.62 -3.95
N LEU A 217 1.63 -15.77 -3.20
CA LEU A 217 1.59 -16.02 -1.76
C LEU A 217 0.94 -14.86 -1.00
N ALA A 218 1.34 -13.62 -1.29
CA ALA A 218 0.77 -12.42 -0.66
C ALA A 218 -0.72 -12.24 -1.00
N GLY A 219 -1.10 -12.46 -2.26
CA GLY A 219 -2.49 -12.36 -2.72
C GLY A 219 -3.40 -13.44 -2.13
N ASN A 220 -2.92 -14.69 -2.06
CA ASN A 220 -3.64 -15.77 -1.39
C ASN A 220 -3.80 -15.45 0.10
N PHE A 221 -2.71 -15.07 0.78
CA PHE A 221 -2.75 -14.71 2.19
C PHE A 221 -3.76 -13.59 2.47
N GLN A 222 -3.76 -12.54 1.63
CA GLN A 222 -4.75 -11.47 1.70
C GLN A 222 -6.18 -12.02 1.67
N LYS A 223 -6.49 -12.83 0.65
CA LYS A 223 -7.82 -13.41 0.46
C LYS A 223 -8.24 -14.26 1.66
N GLU A 224 -7.35 -15.12 2.14
CA GLU A 224 -7.60 -16.02 3.27
C GLU A 224 -7.84 -15.24 4.58
N MET A 225 -7.16 -14.11 4.78
CA MET A 225 -7.40 -13.22 5.92
C MET A 225 -8.70 -12.43 5.82
N THR A 226 -9.09 -11.97 4.63
CA THR A 226 -10.41 -11.38 4.39
C THR A 226 -11.53 -12.39 4.65
N GLU A 227 -11.36 -13.64 4.20
CA GLU A 227 -12.31 -14.72 4.47
C GLU A 227 -12.35 -15.09 5.95
N THR A 228 -11.19 -15.08 6.64
CA THR A 228 -11.10 -15.26 8.10
C THR A 228 -11.93 -14.19 8.81
N ALA A 229 -11.73 -12.91 8.48
CA ALA A 229 -12.46 -11.81 9.08
C ALA A 229 -13.98 -11.94 8.86
N THR A 230 -14.39 -12.29 7.63
CA THR A 230 -15.80 -12.52 7.29
C THR A 230 -16.40 -13.65 8.11
N ALA A 231 -15.71 -14.79 8.22
CA ALA A 231 -16.16 -15.94 9.00
C ALA A 231 -16.22 -15.65 10.51
N MET A 232 -15.27 -14.86 11.03
CA MET A 232 -15.30 -14.38 12.40
C MET A 232 -16.56 -13.54 12.66
N ARG A 233 -16.86 -12.53 11.81
CA ARG A 233 -18.08 -11.71 11.95
C ARG A 233 -19.36 -12.55 11.90
N SER A 234 -19.41 -13.52 11.00
CA SER A 234 -20.54 -14.45 10.90
C SER A 234 -20.59 -15.51 12.02
N LYS A 235 -19.65 -15.47 12.99
CA LYS A 235 -19.49 -16.44 14.08
C LYS A 235 -19.30 -17.89 13.60
N ASP A 236 -18.86 -18.06 12.36
CA ASP A 236 -18.52 -19.36 11.79
C ASP A 236 -17.07 -19.71 12.15
N LEU A 237 -16.90 -20.17 13.39
CA LEU A 237 -15.57 -20.44 13.96
C LEU A 237 -14.84 -21.57 13.25
N GLU A 238 -15.55 -22.57 12.73
CA GLU A 238 -14.91 -23.68 12.02
C GLU A 238 -14.36 -23.21 10.69
N LYS A 239 -15.16 -22.47 9.90
CA LYS A 239 -14.66 -21.84 8.68
C LYS A 239 -13.51 -20.89 8.97
N ALA A 240 -13.63 -20.04 9.99
CA ALA A 240 -12.59 -19.07 10.35
C ALA A 240 -11.25 -19.76 10.69
N LYS A 241 -11.29 -20.87 11.45
CA LYS A 241 -10.08 -21.67 11.74
C LYS A 241 -9.49 -22.29 10.48
N THR A 242 -10.31 -22.87 9.61
CA THR A 242 -9.84 -23.51 8.38
C THR A 242 -9.16 -22.50 7.45
N VAL A 243 -9.82 -21.39 7.14
CA VAL A 243 -9.25 -20.40 6.20
C VAL A 243 -8.06 -19.66 6.81
N PHE A 244 -8.07 -19.40 8.12
CA PHE A 244 -6.91 -18.83 8.81
C PHE A 244 -5.69 -19.76 8.74
N ALA A 245 -5.89 -21.07 8.93
CA ALA A 245 -4.83 -22.05 8.83
C ALA A 245 -4.23 -22.12 7.41
N GLU A 246 -5.04 -22.05 6.36
CA GLU A 246 -4.55 -21.96 4.98
C GLU A 246 -3.70 -20.70 4.76
N GLY A 247 -4.13 -19.55 5.29
CA GLY A 247 -3.34 -18.33 5.25
C GLY A 247 -1.97 -18.48 5.95
N MET A 248 -1.92 -19.13 7.12
CA MET A 248 -0.66 -19.37 7.83
C MET A 248 0.33 -20.22 7.01
N LYS A 249 -0.14 -21.17 6.20
CA LYS A 249 0.73 -21.93 5.28
C LYS A 249 1.39 -21.02 4.24
N ARG A 250 0.76 -19.90 3.85
CA ARG A 250 1.38 -18.92 2.95
C ARG A 250 2.51 -18.17 3.62
N CYS A 251 2.35 -17.81 4.90
CA CYS A 251 3.43 -17.21 5.69
C CYS A 251 4.63 -18.16 5.76
N GLU A 252 4.40 -19.44 6.05
CA GLU A 252 5.44 -20.47 6.10
C GLU A 252 6.16 -20.62 4.75
N ALA A 253 5.41 -20.80 3.65
CA ALA A 253 5.99 -20.94 2.31
C ALA A 253 6.73 -19.69 1.83
N CYS A 254 6.25 -18.49 2.22
CA CYS A 254 6.92 -17.24 1.90
C CYS A 254 8.26 -17.13 2.65
N HIS A 255 8.27 -17.43 3.95
CA HIS A 255 9.50 -17.43 4.74
C HIS A 255 10.50 -18.48 4.24
N GLU A 256 10.05 -19.69 3.93
CA GLU A 256 10.92 -20.76 3.40
C GLU A 256 11.62 -20.35 2.10
N LYS A 257 10.93 -19.63 1.21
CA LYS A 257 11.48 -19.26 -0.09
C LYS A 257 12.30 -17.97 -0.05
N PHE A 258 11.85 -16.98 0.71
CA PHE A 258 12.35 -15.60 0.62
C PHE A 258 13.06 -15.11 1.89
N HIS A 259 12.96 -15.85 2.98
CA HIS A 259 13.57 -15.52 4.27
C HIS A 259 14.39 -16.72 4.78
N ASN A 260 15.47 -17.03 4.06
CA ASN A 260 16.48 -17.95 4.57
C ASN A 260 17.19 -17.26 5.75
N GLU A 261 17.03 -17.82 6.95
CA GLU A 261 17.88 -17.49 8.10
C GLU A 261 19.37 -17.75 7.80
#